data_AF-A0A2E2QXE5-F1
#
_entry.id   AF-A0A2E2QXE5-F1
#
_cell.length_a   1.000
_cell.length_b   1.000
_cell.length_c   1.000
_cell.angle_alpha   90.00
_cell.angle_beta   90.00
_cell.angle_gamma   90.00
#
_symmetry.space_group_name_H-M   'P 1'
#
loop_
_entity.id
_entity.type
_entity.pdbx_description
1 polymer ?
#
loop_
_entity_poly.entity_id
_entity_poly.type
_entity_poly.pdbx_seq_one_letter_code
_entity_poly.pdbx_strand_id
1 'polypeptide(L)'
;MKKIININFNQVLKKIFFNEDEKFFHALSFIIISLIAIHVSLYFNFYKFSSSWMENESKKITYIISPKENEKTIPLSINENIVNLITENSLIEKYRILDKQTIKDRLGLENLNEFSGIGMPLIFQIEFSSENDLLVLPGLEEIVEDRIFEEYQHKDEIYEVSIIINRIKFFIFFMLVLVSILFAFLILTVTKATLVANLKFLEMLQIIGAKSFDMARSISYEVIKKIIPGAILSIIFVFVISTIILKIFGSSLHFSDYSPVIDTNLKNFFLLISFLIIFLVLLLIYLTAYLFYFFEKRFFDKI
;
A
#
# COMPACT_ATOMS: atom_id res chain seq x y z
N MET A 1 31.27 -19.43 -49.29
CA MET A 1 31.87 -18.82 -48.08
C MET A 1 30.79 -18.39 -47.06
N LYS A 2 29.83 -19.27 -46.75
CA LYS A 2 28.59 -18.94 -46.00
C LYS A 2 28.40 -19.83 -44.75
N LYS A 3 29.48 -20.42 -44.25
CA LYS A 3 29.43 -21.53 -43.27
C LYS A 3 30.49 -21.47 -42.15
N ILE A 4 31.17 -20.34 -41.94
CA ILE A 4 32.27 -20.25 -40.95
C ILE A 4 31.94 -19.42 -39.70
N ILE A 5 30.83 -18.68 -39.63
CA ILE A 5 30.51 -17.91 -38.41
C ILE A 5 29.10 -18.24 -37.95
N ASN A 6 28.93 -19.47 -37.45
CA ASN A 6 27.93 -19.75 -36.43
C ASN A 6 28.63 -19.69 -35.07
N ILE A 7 29.41 -18.63 -34.83
CA ILE A 7 29.79 -18.27 -33.46
C ILE A 7 28.47 -17.98 -32.78
N ASN A 8 28.15 -18.74 -31.73
CA ASN A 8 27.00 -18.46 -30.90
C ASN A 8 27.25 -17.11 -30.22
N PHE A 9 26.87 -16.04 -30.90
CA PHE A 9 27.09 -14.64 -30.57
C PHE A 9 26.74 -14.35 -29.09
N ASN A 10 25.68 -14.99 -28.62
CA ASN A 10 25.23 -14.94 -27.23
C ASN A 10 26.26 -15.52 -26.24
N GLN A 11 26.98 -16.59 -26.59
CA GLN A 11 28.02 -17.19 -25.74
C GLN A 11 29.24 -16.28 -25.59
N VAL A 12 29.62 -15.56 -26.66
CA VAL A 12 30.77 -14.64 -26.62
C VAL A 12 30.42 -13.35 -25.89
N LEU A 13 29.23 -12.78 -26.15
CA LEU A 13 28.67 -11.66 -25.37
C LEU A 13 28.62 -12.00 -23.88
N LYS A 14 28.09 -13.17 -23.53
CA LYS A 14 27.98 -13.64 -22.14
C LYS A 14 29.34 -13.70 -21.44
N LYS A 15 30.37 -14.20 -22.13
CA LYS A 15 31.71 -14.41 -21.57
C LYS A 15 32.48 -13.11 -21.39
N ILE A 16 32.27 -12.11 -22.25
CA ILE A 16 33.01 -10.84 -22.25
C ILE A 16 32.31 -9.78 -21.39
N PHE A 17 30.99 -9.68 -21.44
CA PHE A 17 30.31 -8.58 -20.77
C PHE A 17 30.09 -8.78 -19.27
N PHE A 18 29.98 -10.03 -18.80
CA PHE A 18 29.35 -10.22 -17.48
C PHE A 18 29.82 -11.46 -16.69
N ASN A 19 30.95 -12.10 -17.00
CA ASN A 19 31.40 -13.27 -16.23
C ASN A 19 32.04 -12.90 -14.88
N GLU A 20 32.62 -11.69 -14.74
CA GLU A 20 33.28 -11.26 -13.50
C GLU A 20 32.32 -10.54 -12.52
N ASP A 21 31.16 -10.05 -13.00
CA ASP A 21 30.24 -9.20 -12.23
C ASP A 21 28.90 -9.85 -11.84
N GLU A 22 28.72 -11.16 -12.01
CA GLU A 22 27.43 -11.85 -11.73
C GLU A 22 26.95 -11.63 -10.30
N LYS A 23 27.84 -11.81 -9.33
CA LYS A 23 27.52 -11.61 -7.90
C LYS A 23 27.14 -10.17 -7.60
N PHE A 24 27.78 -9.21 -8.27
CA PHE A 24 27.47 -7.79 -8.12
C PHE A 24 26.06 -7.48 -8.64
N PHE A 25 25.70 -7.95 -9.84
CA PHE A 25 24.35 -7.76 -10.38
C PHE A 25 23.26 -8.40 -9.52
N HIS A 26 23.51 -9.60 -8.98
CA HIS A 26 22.57 -10.26 -8.08
C HIS A 26 22.39 -9.50 -6.76
N ALA A 27 23.47 -9.04 -6.15
CA ALA A 27 23.41 -8.28 -4.90
C ALA A 27 22.72 -6.91 -5.11
N LEU A 28 23.08 -6.21 -6.19
CA LEU A 28 22.51 -4.92 -6.54
C LEU A 28 21.01 -5.03 -6.85
N SER A 29 20.62 -6.02 -7.65
CA SER A 29 19.22 -6.25 -7.96
C SER A 29 18.43 -6.65 -6.72
N PHE A 30 18.99 -7.49 -5.85
CA PHE A 30 18.36 -7.86 -4.58
C PHE A 30 18.07 -6.62 -3.72
N ILE A 31 19.05 -5.75 -3.50
CA ILE A 31 18.89 -4.58 -2.63
C ILE A 31 17.81 -3.65 -3.18
N ILE A 32 17.91 -3.30 -4.46
CA ILE A 32 17.05 -2.24 -5.01
C ILE A 32 15.64 -2.76 -5.27
N ILE A 33 15.50 -3.99 -5.77
CA ILE A 33 14.16 -4.59 -5.94
C ILE A 33 13.51 -4.82 -4.58
N SER A 34 14.29 -5.06 -3.51
CA SER A 34 13.73 -5.18 -2.15
C SER A 34 13.18 -3.85 -1.69
N LEU A 35 13.91 -2.76 -1.92
CA LEU A 35 13.43 -1.43 -1.60
C LEU A 35 12.12 -1.12 -2.35
N ILE A 36 12.07 -1.38 -3.66
CA ILE A 36 10.88 -1.17 -4.49
C ILE A 36 9.71 -2.04 -4.00
N ALA A 37 9.94 -3.34 -3.77
CA ALA A 37 8.93 -4.28 -3.32
C ALA A 37 8.39 -3.93 -1.92
N ILE A 38 9.23 -3.40 -1.02
CA ILE A 38 8.78 -2.88 0.28
C ILE A 38 7.81 -1.71 0.08
N HIS A 39 8.11 -0.78 -0.82
CA HIS A 39 7.21 0.34 -1.10
C HIS A 39 5.86 -0.14 -1.65
N VAL A 40 5.87 -1.11 -2.56
CA VAL A 40 4.65 -1.74 -3.08
C VAL A 40 3.86 -2.38 -1.95
N SER A 41 4.50 -3.18 -1.10
CA SER A 41 3.84 -3.83 0.04
C SER A 41 3.23 -2.79 1.01
N LEU A 42 3.97 -1.75 1.36
CA LEU A 42 3.48 -0.66 2.22
C LEU A 42 2.30 0.07 1.59
N TYR A 43 2.37 0.39 0.31
CA TYR A 43 1.28 1.07 -0.40
C TYR A 43 -0.01 0.25 -0.36
N PHE A 44 0.04 -1.04 -0.72
CA PHE A 44 -1.15 -1.88 -0.74
C PHE A 44 -1.72 -2.13 0.66
N ASN A 45 -0.86 -2.38 1.64
CA ASN A 45 -1.30 -2.57 3.02
C ASN A 45 -1.93 -1.29 3.58
N PHE A 46 -1.31 -0.12 3.36
CA PHE A 46 -1.87 1.16 3.80
C PHE A 46 -3.17 1.50 3.08
N TYR A 47 -3.26 1.21 1.78
CA TYR A 47 -4.48 1.41 1.02
C TYR A 47 -5.62 0.55 1.56
N LYS A 48 -5.40 -0.75 1.75
CA LYS A 48 -6.40 -1.67 2.29
C LYS A 48 -6.81 -1.28 3.70
N PHE A 49 -5.84 -0.97 4.57
CA PHE A 49 -6.08 -0.52 5.93
C PHE A 49 -6.94 0.75 5.96
N SER A 50 -6.50 1.81 5.27
CA SER A 50 -7.19 3.09 5.30
C SER A 50 -8.60 3.01 4.72
N SER A 51 -8.80 2.27 3.61
CA SER A 51 -10.13 2.09 3.03
C SER A 51 -11.06 1.29 3.95
N SER A 52 -10.58 0.19 4.52
CA SER A 52 -11.39 -0.61 5.46
C SER A 52 -11.70 0.14 6.75
N TRP A 53 -10.74 0.91 7.26
CA TRP A 53 -10.96 1.76 8.42
C TRP A 53 -12.01 2.85 8.14
N MET A 54 -11.88 3.55 7.00
CA MET A 54 -12.85 4.57 6.60
C MET A 54 -14.26 3.99 6.44
N GLU A 55 -14.39 2.82 5.79
CA GLU A 55 -15.68 2.15 5.61
C GLU A 55 -16.32 1.71 6.93
N ASN A 56 -15.51 1.23 7.88
CA ASN A 56 -16.03 0.83 9.19
C ASN A 56 -16.39 2.04 10.05
N GLU A 57 -15.64 3.13 9.92
CA GLU A 57 -15.89 4.35 10.67
C GLU A 57 -17.08 5.13 10.11
N SER A 58 -17.31 5.11 8.79
CA SER A 58 -18.44 5.80 8.15
C SER A 58 -19.80 5.19 8.50
N LYS A 59 -19.82 3.92 8.92
CA LYS A 59 -21.01 3.20 9.41
C LYS A 59 -21.39 3.56 10.85
N LYS A 60 -20.64 4.44 11.52
CA LYS A 60 -20.84 4.77 12.94
C LYS A 60 -21.52 6.12 13.13
N ILE A 61 -22.44 6.15 14.07
CA ILE A 61 -23.08 7.38 14.57
C ILE A 61 -22.96 7.38 16.09
N THR A 62 -22.56 8.52 16.64
CA THR A 62 -22.53 8.75 18.08
C THR A 62 -23.65 9.72 18.46
N TYR A 63 -24.46 9.31 19.42
CA TYR A 63 -25.53 10.10 19.99
C TYR A 63 -25.13 10.55 21.39
N ILE A 64 -25.33 11.85 21.67
CA ILE A 64 -25.11 12.45 22.98
C ILE A 64 -26.45 12.99 23.47
N ILE A 65 -26.93 12.49 24.61
CA ILE A 65 -28.15 12.97 25.24
C ILE A 65 -27.77 13.65 26.56
N SER A 66 -28.09 14.93 26.66
CA SER A 66 -27.86 15.71 27.88
C SER A 66 -29.00 15.52 28.89
N PRO A 67 -28.70 15.52 30.21
CA PRO A 67 -29.75 15.53 31.21
C PRO A 67 -30.51 16.86 31.21
N LYS A 68 -31.76 16.87 31.70
CA LYS A 68 -32.52 18.11 31.92
C LYS A 68 -31.82 18.96 32.99
N GLU A 69 -32.07 20.28 33.01
CA GLU A 69 -31.43 21.19 33.99
C GLU A 69 -31.61 20.75 35.45
N ASN A 70 -32.74 20.10 35.76
CA ASN A 70 -33.06 19.62 37.12
C ASN A 70 -32.51 18.22 37.44
N GLU A 71 -31.81 17.58 36.50
CA GLU A 71 -31.31 16.22 36.62
C GLU A 71 -29.78 16.15 36.56
N LYS A 72 -29.18 15.35 37.44
CA LYS A 72 -27.73 15.10 37.41
C LYS A 72 -27.33 14.05 36.40
N THR A 73 -28.23 13.13 36.03
CA THR A 73 -27.94 12.01 35.12
C THR A 73 -29.22 11.58 34.42
N ILE A 74 -29.10 11.03 33.21
CA ILE A 74 -30.22 10.40 32.50
C ILE A 74 -30.84 9.27 33.35
N PRO A 75 -32.19 9.24 33.53
CA PRO A 75 -32.90 8.17 34.21
C PRO A 75 -32.69 6.79 33.56
N LEU A 76 -32.69 5.74 34.39
CA LEU A 76 -32.54 4.36 33.94
C LEU A 76 -33.63 3.93 32.94
N SER A 77 -34.87 4.39 33.12
CA SER A 77 -35.98 4.10 32.23
C SER A 77 -35.72 4.56 30.79
N ILE A 78 -35.12 5.74 30.62
CA ILE A 78 -34.76 6.27 29.29
C ILE A 78 -33.64 5.42 28.68
N ASN A 79 -32.64 5.06 29.47
CA ASN A 79 -31.54 4.21 29.02
C ASN A 79 -32.03 2.82 28.56
N GLU A 80 -32.94 2.19 29.31
CA GLU A 80 -33.56 0.91 28.94
C GLU A 80 -34.38 1.03 27.65
N ASN A 81 -35.16 2.10 27.49
CA ASN A 81 -35.93 2.34 26.27
C ASN A 81 -35.03 2.53 25.04
N ILE A 82 -33.90 3.24 25.17
CA ILE A 82 -32.91 3.40 24.10
C ILE A 82 -32.28 2.06 23.74
N VAL A 83 -31.89 1.26 24.74
CA VAL A 83 -31.33 -0.08 24.51
C VAL A 83 -32.33 -0.96 23.75
N ASN A 84 -33.60 -0.96 24.17
CA ASN A 84 -34.65 -1.73 23.49
C ASN A 84 -34.80 -1.30 22.03
N LEU A 85 -34.88 0.01 21.77
CA LEU A 85 -35.03 0.57 20.43
C LEU A 85 -33.83 0.21 19.52
N ILE A 86 -32.62 0.21 20.07
CA ILE A 86 -31.41 -0.23 19.35
C ILE A 86 -31.48 -1.73 19.05
N THR A 87 -31.86 -2.57 20.01
CA THR A 87 -31.90 -4.03 19.83
C THR A 87 -33.01 -4.51 18.89
N GLU A 88 -34.11 -3.77 18.78
CA GLU A 88 -35.22 -4.09 17.89
C GLU A 88 -34.91 -3.71 16.42
N ASN A 89 -33.93 -2.84 16.19
CA ASN A 89 -33.58 -2.36 14.86
C ASN A 89 -32.62 -3.32 14.14
N SER A 90 -33.14 -4.04 13.14
CA SER A 90 -32.38 -5.03 12.35
C SER A 90 -31.26 -4.44 11.49
N LEU A 91 -31.21 -3.11 11.33
CA LEU A 91 -30.15 -2.43 10.57
C LEU A 91 -28.88 -2.22 11.40
N ILE A 92 -28.97 -2.34 12.73
CA ILE A 92 -27.86 -2.13 13.66
C ILE A 92 -27.11 -3.43 13.85
N GLU A 93 -25.81 -3.40 13.60
CA GLU A 93 -24.95 -4.57 13.76
C GLU A 93 -24.37 -4.63 15.18
N LYS A 94 -23.92 -3.48 15.68
CA LYS A 94 -23.29 -3.35 17.00
C LYS A 94 -23.65 -2.03 17.63
N TYR A 95 -23.66 -2.00 18.97
CA TYR A 95 -23.77 -0.76 19.72
C TYR A 95 -22.85 -0.80 20.93
N ARG A 96 -22.46 0.39 21.39
CA ARG A 96 -21.66 0.58 22.60
C ARG A 96 -22.19 1.77 23.38
N ILE A 97 -22.53 1.54 24.63
CA ILE A 97 -22.84 2.62 25.58
C ILE A 97 -21.55 2.93 26.36
N LEU A 98 -21.18 4.20 26.41
CA LEU A 98 -20.04 4.65 27.20
C LEU A 98 -20.44 4.73 28.67
N ASP A 99 -19.69 4.05 29.52
CA ASP A 99 -19.92 4.09 30.96
C ASP A 99 -19.47 5.43 31.54
N LYS A 100 -20.04 5.76 32.70
CA LYS A 100 -19.79 7.03 33.37
C LYS A 100 -18.33 7.22 33.77
N GLN A 101 -17.57 6.15 34.02
CA GLN A 101 -16.17 6.26 34.39
C GLN A 101 -15.31 6.59 33.16
N THR A 102 -15.55 5.91 32.03
CA THR A 102 -14.85 6.21 30.77
C THR A 102 -15.07 7.66 30.33
N ILE A 103 -16.27 8.21 30.49
CA ILE A 103 -16.55 9.63 30.16
C ILE A 103 -15.74 10.57 31.09
N LYS A 104 -15.67 10.26 32.39
CA LYS A 104 -14.87 11.03 33.36
C LYS A 104 -13.39 11.04 33.02
N ASP A 105 -12.84 9.86 32.76
CA ASP A 105 -11.42 9.69 32.47
C ASP A 105 -11.03 10.45 31.19
N ARG A 106 -11.91 10.46 30.17
CA ARG A 106 -11.69 11.19 28.92
C ARG A 106 -11.79 12.70 29.05
N LEU A 107 -12.60 13.20 29.99
CA LEU A 107 -12.74 14.63 30.27
C LEU A 107 -11.67 15.15 31.25
N GLY A 108 -10.82 14.27 31.79
CA GLY A 108 -9.79 14.63 32.78
C GLY A 108 -10.36 15.06 34.14
N LEU A 109 -11.60 14.64 34.45
CA LEU A 109 -12.33 15.01 35.66
C LEU A 109 -12.03 14.00 36.78
N GLU A 110 -10.82 14.08 37.34
CA GLU A 110 -10.34 13.14 38.36
C GLU A 110 -10.86 13.47 39.78
N ASN A 111 -11.29 14.72 40.04
CA ASN A 111 -11.74 15.16 41.37
C ASN A 111 -13.27 15.10 41.55
N LEU A 112 -13.72 14.52 42.67
CA LEU A 112 -15.15 14.40 43.05
C LEU A 112 -15.91 15.75 43.11
N ASN A 113 -15.23 16.86 43.39
CA ASN A 113 -15.83 18.18 43.54
C ASN A 113 -16.03 18.93 42.20
N GLU A 114 -15.32 18.54 41.14
CA GLU A 114 -15.51 19.09 39.79
C GLU A 114 -16.81 18.59 39.16
N PHE A 115 -17.44 17.58 39.78
CA PHE A 115 -18.60 16.86 39.28
C PHE A 115 -19.95 17.35 39.80
N SER A 116 -19.98 18.15 40.88
CA SER A 116 -21.26 18.41 41.56
C SER A 116 -22.23 19.28 40.78
N GLY A 117 -21.72 20.04 39.79
CA GLY A 117 -22.47 20.97 38.96
C GLY A 117 -22.66 20.56 37.50
N ILE A 118 -22.07 19.45 37.05
CA ILE A 118 -22.14 19.01 35.64
C ILE A 118 -23.10 17.83 35.54
N GLY A 119 -24.16 17.99 34.74
CA GLY A 119 -25.05 16.89 34.39
C GLY A 119 -24.34 15.88 33.50
N MET A 120 -24.39 14.59 33.84
CA MET A 120 -23.72 13.54 33.08
C MET A 120 -24.55 13.13 31.85
N PRO A 121 -24.03 13.29 30.62
CA PRO A 121 -24.72 12.86 29.42
C PRO A 121 -24.71 11.33 29.29
N LEU A 122 -25.70 10.81 28.56
CA LEU A 122 -25.67 9.45 28.03
C LEU A 122 -25.05 9.53 26.63
N ILE A 123 -23.95 8.81 26.43
CA ILE A 123 -23.29 8.72 25.13
C ILE A 123 -23.34 7.27 24.67
N PHE A 124 -23.89 7.05 23.49
CA PHE A 124 -23.90 5.74 22.85
C PHE A 124 -23.53 5.83 21.39
N GLN A 125 -22.81 4.83 20.93
CA GLN A 125 -22.35 4.69 19.56
C GLN A 125 -23.07 3.49 18.93
N ILE A 126 -23.54 3.68 17.70
CA ILE A 126 -24.23 2.67 16.90
C ILE A 126 -23.43 2.43 15.64
N GLU A 127 -23.27 1.16 15.26
CA GLU A 127 -22.68 0.72 14.01
C GLU A 127 -23.78 0.08 13.14
N PHE A 128 -24.00 0.64 11.95
CA PHE A 128 -24.99 0.14 11.00
C PHE A 128 -24.38 -0.90 10.05
N SER A 129 -25.23 -1.83 9.61
CA SER A 129 -24.88 -2.89 8.66
C SER A 129 -24.45 -2.38 7.27
N SER A 130 -24.86 -1.17 6.88
CA SER A 130 -24.44 -0.53 5.64
C SER A 130 -24.26 0.99 5.83
N GLU A 131 -23.44 1.60 4.98
CA GLU A 131 -23.43 3.06 4.82
C GLU A 131 -24.83 3.48 4.36
N ASN A 132 -25.58 4.16 5.21
CA ASN A 132 -26.87 4.73 4.88
C ASN A 132 -26.90 6.17 5.35
N ASP A 133 -26.97 7.08 4.39
CA ASP A 133 -26.83 8.54 4.57
C ASP A 133 -28.01 9.21 5.30
N LEU A 134 -28.98 8.43 5.80
CA LEU A 134 -30.31 8.94 6.17
C LEU A 134 -30.98 8.27 7.39
N LEU A 135 -30.26 7.47 8.18
CA LEU A 135 -30.86 6.78 9.33
C LEU A 135 -30.63 7.55 10.63
N VAL A 136 -31.40 8.61 10.83
CA VAL A 136 -31.79 9.03 12.19
C VAL A 136 -32.50 7.84 12.82
N LEU A 137 -32.11 7.48 14.04
CA LEU A 137 -32.71 6.38 14.79
C LEU A 137 -34.21 6.69 15.00
N PRO A 138 -35.15 6.04 14.26
CA PRO A 138 -36.56 6.43 14.29
C PRO A 138 -37.13 6.19 15.67
N GLY A 139 -37.85 7.16 16.24
CA GLY A 139 -38.41 7.06 17.59
C GLY A 139 -37.46 7.46 18.72
N LEU A 140 -36.21 7.83 18.43
CA LEU A 140 -35.32 8.39 19.46
C LEU A 140 -35.84 9.72 20.01
N GLU A 141 -36.36 10.60 19.14
CA GLU A 141 -36.96 11.88 19.56
C GLU A 141 -38.11 11.69 20.57
N GLU A 142 -38.91 10.64 20.41
CA GLU A 142 -40.02 10.33 21.33
C GLU A 142 -39.52 9.86 22.71
N ILE A 143 -38.41 9.14 22.76
CA ILE A 143 -37.80 8.63 24.00
C ILE A 143 -37.05 9.73 24.75
N VAL A 144 -36.46 10.68 24.02
CA VAL A 144 -35.59 11.72 24.58
C VAL A 144 -36.38 12.93 25.10
N GLU A 145 -37.67 13.02 24.78
CA GLU A 145 -38.60 14.07 25.24
C GLU A 145 -38.07 15.49 24.92
N ASP A 146 -37.99 16.37 25.92
CA ASP A 146 -37.52 17.76 25.88
C ASP A 146 -36.01 17.90 26.18
N ARG A 147 -35.23 16.83 26.12
CA ARG A 147 -33.77 16.88 26.35
C ARG A 147 -33.03 17.31 25.10
N ILE A 148 -31.88 17.96 25.30
CA ILE A 148 -30.95 18.25 24.21
C ILE A 148 -30.31 16.94 23.76
N PHE A 149 -30.48 16.62 22.48
CA PHE A 149 -29.82 15.51 21.81
C PHE A 149 -28.93 16.04 20.69
N GLU A 150 -27.75 15.45 20.55
CA GLU A 150 -26.80 15.75 19.49
C GLU A 150 -26.47 14.45 18.75
N GLU A 151 -26.44 14.53 17.43
CA GLU A 151 -26.07 13.44 16.53
C GLU A 151 -24.76 13.79 15.83
N TYR A 152 -23.77 12.92 15.98
CA TYR A 152 -22.47 13.04 15.32
C TYR A 152 -22.28 11.88 14.36
N GLN A 153 -22.40 12.17 13.06
CA GLN A 153 -22.12 11.22 12.01
C GLN A 153 -20.61 11.17 11.77
N HIS A 154 -19.99 10.02 12.04
CA HIS A 154 -18.54 9.88 11.86
C HIS A 154 -18.13 10.05 10.39
N LYS A 155 -19.05 9.80 9.45
CA LYS A 155 -18.84 10.03 8.01
C LYS A 155 -18.38 11.46 7.70
N ASP A 156 -18.95 12.46 8.36
CA ASP A 156 -18.62 13.86 8.15
C ASP A 156 -17.21 14.19 8.65
N GLU A 157 -16.83 13.62 9.80
CA GLU A 157 -15.48 13.78 10.37
C GLU A 157 -14.40 13.06 9.53
N ILE A 158 -14.76 11.95 8.89
CA ILE A 158 -13.85 11.19 8.01
C ILE A 158 -13.47 12.02 6.79
N TYR A 159 -14.27 13.00 6.34
CA TYR A 159 -13.95 13.80 5.16
C TYR A 159 -12.59 14.48 5.29
N GLU A 160 -12.31 15.14 6.42
CA GLU A 160 -11.03 15.82 6.65
C GLU A 160 -9.86 14.82 6.73
N VAL A 161 -10.06 13.71 7.42
CA VAL A 161 -9.06 12.64 7.55
C VAL A 161 -8.78 11.98 6.20
N SER A 162 -9.79 11.84 5.34
CA SER A 162 -9.67 11.23 4.02
C SER A 162 -8.73 12.02 3.11
N ILE A 163 -8.72 13.35 3.22
CA ILE A 163 -7.80 14.22 2.47
C ILE A 163 -6.36 13.92 2.89
N ILE A 164 -6.11 13.77 4.19
CA ILE A 164 -4.77 13.44 4.73
C ILE A 164 -4.35 12.05 4.27
N ILE A 165 -5.23 11.05 4.38
CA ILE A 165 -4.99 9.68 3.91
C ILE A 165 -4.63 9.67 2.42
N ASN A 166 -5.38 10.40 1.58
CA ASN A 166 -5.12 10.47 0.15
C ASN A 166 -3.78 11.13 -0.18
N ARG A 167 -3.36 12.16 0.58
CA ARG A 167 -2.02 12.76 0.45
C ARG A 167 -0.92 11.75 0.79
N ILE A 168 -1.10 10.95 1.84
CA ILE A 168 -0.15 9.88 2.20
C ILE A 168 -0.07 8.82 1.09
N LYS A 169 -1.22 8.36 0.56
CA LYS A 169 -1.27 7.43 -0.57
C LYS A 169 -0.49 7.96 -1.77
N PHE A 170 -0.72 9.22 -2.14
CA PHE A 170 -0.01 9.87 -3.24
C PHE A 170 1.50 9.98 -2.98
N PHE A 171 1.91 10.34 -1.77
CA PHE A 171 3.32 10.43 -1.41
C PHE A 171 4.04 9.08 -1.52
N ILE A 172 3.45 8.00 -1.00
CA ILE A 172 4.02 6.65 -1.11
C ILE A 172 4.16 6.24 -2.58
N PHE A 173 3.13 6.51 -3.40
CA PHE A 173 3.17 6.23 -4.83
C PHE A 173 4.25 7.04 -5.57
N PHE A 174 4.40 8.32 -5.26
CA PHE A 174 5.43 9.17 -5.85
C PHE A 174 6.84 8.67 -5.52
N MET A 175 7.08 8.27 -4.27
CA MET A 175 8.37 7.69 -3.84
C MET A 175 8.66 6.38 -4.57
N LEU A 176 7.67 5.52 -4.78
CA LEU A 176 7.80 4.30 -5.58
C LEU A 176 8.27 4.59 -7.01
N VAL A 177 7.66 5.58 -7.67
CA VAL A 177 8.05 6.01 -9.03
C VAL A 177 9.48 6.53 -9.04
N LEU A 178 9.83 7.39 -8.09
CA LEU A 178 11.17 7.98 -7.99
C LEU A 178 12.26 6.90 -7.82
N VAL A 179 12.06 5.95 -6.91
CA VAL A 179 13.01 4.84 -6.69
C VAL A 179 13.13 3.95 -7.94
N SER A 180 12.00 3.71 -8.63
CA SER A 180 11.99 2.92 -9.87
C SER A 180 12.78 3.59 -11.00
N ILE A 181 12.65 4.91 -11.15
CA ILE A 181 13.42 5.70 -12.14
C ILE A 181 14.91 5.67 -11.81
N LEU A 182 15.27 5.87 -10.54
CA LEU A 182 16.68 5.81 -10.10
C LEU A 182 17.29 4.44 -10.38
N PHE A 183 16.54 3.36 -10.17
CA PHE A 183 17.00 2.02 -10.52
C PHE A 183 17.21 1.84 -12.02
N ALA A 184 16.25 2.27 -12.84
CA ALA A 184 16.37 2.20 -14.30
C ALA A 184 17.61 2.97 -14.79
N PHE A 185 17.86 4.16 -14.22
CA PHE A 185 19.02 4.98 -14.53
C PHE A 185 20.34 4.31 -14.11
N LEU A 186 20.35 3.63 -12.96
CA LEU A 186 21.51 2.87 -12.49
C LEU A 186 21.83 1.71 -13.45
N ILE A 187 20.84 0.90 -13.81
CA ILE A 187 21.00 -0.20 -14.78
C ILE A 187 21.51 0.33 -16.12
N LEU A 188 20.96 1.46 -16.58
CA LEU A 188 21.40 2.11 -17.82
C LEU A 188 22.87 2.56 -17.72
N THR A 189 23.26 3.16 -16.61
CA THR A 189 24.63 3.67 -16.39
C THR A 189 25.64 2.52 -16.37
N VAL A 190 25.34 1.45 -15.62
CA VAL A 190 26.18 0.24 -15.57
C VAL A 190 26.28 -0.38 -16.96
N THR A 191 25.15 -0.58 -17.65
CA THR A 191 25.13 -1.15 -19.00
C THR A 191 25.94 -0.31 -19.98
N LYS A 192 25.80 1.02 -19.93
CA LYS A 192 26.58 1.97 -20.75
C LYS A 192 28.07 1.86 -20.46
N ALA A 193 28.48 1.79 -19.20
CA ALA A 193 29.88 1.65 -18.82
C ALA A 193 30.46 0.34 -19.38
N THR A 194 29.74 -0.77 -19.27
CA THR A 194 30.17 -2.07 -19.81
C THR A 194 30.28 -2.04 -21.35
N LEU A 195 29.36 -1.36 -22.05
CA LEU A 195 29.43 -1.19 -23.51
C LEU A 195 30.65 -0.36 -23.94
N VAL A 196 30.96 0.72 -23.22
CA VAL A 196 32.13 1.57 -23.51
C VAL A 196 33.43 0.81 -23.24
N ALA A 197 33.51 0.02 -22.17
CA ALA A 197 34.68 -0.80 -21.88
C ALA A 197 34.96 -1.84 -22.97
N ASN A 198 33.90 -2.38 -23.60
CA ASN A 198 33.98 -3.43 -24.61
C ASN A 198 33.71 -2.93 -26.04
N LEU A 199 33.97 -1.65 -26.30
CA LEU A 199 33.54 -0.99 -27.54
C LEU A 199 34.11 -1.62 -28.81
N LYS A 200 35.42 -1.89 -28.84
CA LYS A 200 36.10 -2.48 -30.01
C LYS A 200 35.50 -3.83 -30.41
N PHE A 201 35.04 -4.60 -29.42
CA PHE A 201 34.37 -5.88 -29.65
C PHE A 201 32.99 -5.69 -30.28
N LEU A 202 32.22 -4.71 -29.81
CA LEU A 202 30.91 -4.38 -30.41
C LEU A 202 31.06 -3.87 -31.85
N GLU A 203 32.07 -3.04 -32.13
CA GLU A 203 32.38 -2.57 -33.49
C GLU A 203 32.70 -3.75 -34.42
N MET A 204 33.55 -4.68 -33.98
CA MET A 204 33.87 -5.89 -34.73
C MET A 204 32.61 -6.71 -35.04
N LEU A 205 31.71 -6.87 -34.07
CA LEU A 205 30.46 -7.61 -34.26
C LEU A 205 29.54 -6.97 -35.32
N GLN A 206 29.49 -5.65 -35.36
CA GLN A 206 28.71 -4.92 -36.35
C GLN A 206 29.32 -5.00 -37.75
N ILE A 207 30.66 -4.91 -37.87
CA ILE A 207 31.38 -5.09 -39.13
C ILE A 207 31.15 -6.50 -39.71
N ILE A 208 31.05 -7.51 -38.84
CA ILE A 208 30.73 -8.90 -39.23
C ILE A 208 29.27 -9.07 -39.69
N GLY A 209 28.42 -8.05 -39.50
CA GLY A 209 27.04 -7.99 -40.01
C GLY A 209 25.94 -8.19 -38.96
N ALA A 210 26.25 -8.04 -37.66
CA ALA A 210 25.21 -8.06 -36.63
C ALA A 210 24.29 -6.82 -36.75
N LYS A 211 22.98 -7.02 -36.69
CA LYS A 211 22.00 -5.91 -36.71
C LYS A 211 21.92 -5.22 -35.35
N SER A 212 21.83 -3.88 -35.34
CA SER A 212 21.68 -3.04 -34.13
C SER A 212 20.60 -3.55 -33.18
N PHE A 213 19.44 -3.92 -33.74
CA PHE A 213 18.31 -4.44 -32.97
C PHE A 213 18.60 -5.79 -32.30
N ASP A 214 19.27 -6.71 -33.00
CA ASP A 214 19.61 -8.03 -32.46
C ASP A 214 20.62 -7.90 -31.33
N MET A 215 21.62 -7.00 -31.45
CA MET A 215 22.52 -6.66 -30.35
C MET A 215 21.78 -6.07 -29.16
N ALA A 216 20.93 -5.06 -29.39
CA ALA A 216 20.16 -4.40 -28.34
C ALA A 216 19.31 -5.42 -27.57
N ARG A 217 18.59 -6.28 -28.28
CA ARG A 217 17.75 -7.32 -27.68
C ARG A 217 18.58 -8.34 -26.89
N SER A 218 19.68 -8.85 -27.45
CA SER A 218 20.52 -9.85 -26.77
C SER A 218 21.15 -9.29 -25.49
N ILE A 219 21.68 -8.05 -25.55
CA ILE A 219 22.30 -7.42 -24.38
C ILE A 219 21.25 -7.13 -23.31
N SER A 220 20.09 -6.56 -23.69
CA SER A 220 19.00 -6.33 -22.76
C SER A 220 18.53 -7.61 -22.07
N TYR A 221 18.38 -8.69 -22.83
CA TYR A 221 17.97 -9.98 -22.28
C TYR A 221 18.99 -10.53 -21.28
N GLU A 222 20.28 -10.46 -21.58
CA GLU A 222 21.33 -10.93 -20.67
C GLU A 222 21.39 -10.09 -19.38
N VAL A 223 21.19 -8.77 -19.46
CA VAL A 223 21.07 -7.90 -18.27
C VAL A 223 19.88 -8.31 -17.41
N ILE A 224 18.69 -8.46 -17.99
CA ILE A 224 17.49 -8.87 -17.26
C ILE A 224 17.67 -10.25 -16.63
N LYS A 225 18.27 -11.20 -17.35
CA LYS A 225 18.56 -12.54 -16.85
C LYS A 225 19.44 -12.53 -15.60
N LYS A 226 20.37 -11.58 -15.49
CA LYS A 226 21.22 -11.40 -14.29
C LYS A 226 20.49 -10.72 -13.14
N ILE A 227 19.50 -9.89 -13.43
CA ILE A 227 18.64 -9.26 -12.41
C ILE A 227 17.70 -10.27 -11.75
N ILE A 228 17.15 -11.23 -12.52
CA ILE A 228 16.11 -12.18 -12.09
C ILE A 228 16.42 -12.90 -10.76
N PRO A 229 17.61 -13.51 -10.53
CA PRO A 229 17.84 -14.25 -9.28
C PRO A 229 17.74 -13.36 -8.03
N GLY A 230 18.33 -12.16 -8.06
CA GLY A 230 18.21 -11.21 -6.96
C GLY A 230 16.80 -10.67 -6.81
N ALA A 231 16.06 -10.51 -7.92
CA ALA A 231 14.65 -10.11 -7.90
C ALA A 231 13.74 -11.13 -7.22
N ILE A 232 13.93 -12.42 -7.52
CA ILE A 232 13.17 -13.51 -6.90
C ILE A 232 13.47 -13.57 -5.40
N LEU A 233 14.76 -13.54 -5.03
CA LEU A 233 15.17 -13.55 -3.62
C LEU A 233 14.59 -12.35 -2.87
N SER A 234 14.55 -11.19 -3.53
CA SER A 234 13.97 -9.97 -3.00
C SER A 234 12.48 -10.12 -2.68
N ILE A 235 11.67 -10.68 -3.58
CA ILE A 235 10.24 -10.92 -3.30
C ILE A 235 10.08 -11.81 -2.07
N ILE A 236 10.83 -12.90 -2.00
CA ILE A 236 10.75 -13.84 -0.87
C ILE A 236 11.09 -13.12 0.43
N PHE A 237 12.17 -12.32 0.42
CA PHE A 237 12.59 -11.53 1.57
C PHE A 237 11.52 -10.53 2.02
N VAL A 238 10.97 -9.74 1.09
CA VAL A 238 9.94 -8.74 1.39
C VAL A 238 8.64 -9.38 1.85
N PHE A 239 8.28 -10.53 1.29
CA PHE A 239 7.11 -11.30 1.72
C PHE A 239 7.25 -11.74 3.18
N VAL A 240 8.41 -12.28 3.57
CA VAL A 240 8.69 -12.68 4.95
C VAL A 240 8.62 -11.49 5.89
N ILE A 241 9.28 -10.37 5.55
CA ILE A 241 9.25 -9.16 6.37
C ILE A 241 7.83 -8.61 6.51
N SER A 242 7.08 -8.51 5.42
CA SER A 242 5.71 -8.00 5.43
C SER A 242 4.81 -8.88 6.32
N THR A 243 4.99 -10.20 6.26
CA THR A 243 4.26 -11.14 7.12
C THR A 243 4.58 -10.94 8.60
N ILE A 244 5.86 -10.71 8.94
CA ILE A 244 6.28 -10.43 10.32
C ILE A 244 5.68 -9.12 10.82
N ILE A 245 5.75 -8.06 10.01
CA ILE A 245 5.17 -6.74 10.34
C ILE A 245 3.66 -6.87 10.58
N LEU A 246 2.94 -7.55 9.70
CA LEU A 246 1.49 -7.77 9.86
C LEU A 246 1.16 -8.55 11.14
N LYS A 247 1.96 -9.53 11.54
CA LYS A 247 1.74 -10.25 12.80
C LYS A 247 1.99 -9.38 14.03
N ILE A 248 3.06 -8.59 14.03
CA ILE A 248 3.44 -7.73 15.16
C ILE A 248 2.43 -6.60 15.32
N PHE A 249 2.13 -5.86 14.26
CA PHE A 249 1.26 -4.68 14.33
C PHE A 249 -0.23 -5.02 14.17
N GLY A 250 -0.57 -6.02 13.36
CA GLY A 250 -1.96 -6.41 13.12
C GLY A 250 -2.65 -7.07 14.31
N SER A 251 -1.91 -7.67 15.25
CA SER A 251 -2.49 -8.20 16.50
C SER A 251 -3.00 -7.12 17.46
N SER A 252 -2.49 -5.88 17.33
CA SER A 252 -2.92 -4.74 18.16
C SER A 252 -4.12 -3.97 17.58
N LEU A 253 -4.45 -4.24 16.31
CA LEU A 253 -5.53 -3.58 15.59
C LEU A 253 -6.66 -4.60 15.41
N HIS A 254 -7.62 -4.65 16.34
CA HIS A 254 -8.87 -5.42 16.25
C HIS A 254 -9.80 -4.87 15.14
N PHE A 255 -9.29 -4.73 13.91
CA PHE A 255 -9.94 -3.97 12.83
C PHE A 255 -10.07 -4.73 11.52
N SER A 256 -9.96 -6.06 11.53
CA SER A 256 -10.41 -6.83 10.38
C SER A 256 -11.34 -7.93 10.82
N ASP A 257 -12.47 -8.02 10.14
CA ASP A 257 -13.19 -9.27 9.94
C ASP A 257 -12.21 -10.43 9.82
N TYR A 258 -12.64 -11.59 10.33
CA TYR A 258 -11.94 -12.87 10.34
C TYR A 258 -11.57 -13.42 8.94
N SER A 259 -11.22 -12.59 7.96
CA SER A 259 -10.43 -13.06 6.82
C SER A 259 -9.12 -13.62 7.39
N PRO A 260 -8.85 -14.92 7.20
CA PRO A 260 -7.68 -15.52 7.78
C PRO A 260 -6.45 -14.76 7.26
N VAL A 261 -5.55 -14.37 8.17
CA VAL A 261 -4.28 -13.68 7.88
C VAL A 261 -3.53 -14.31 6.69
N ILE A 262 -3.75 -15.61 6.46
CA ILE A 262 -3.29 -16.40 5.33
C ILE A 262 -3.77 -15.84 3.97
N ASP A 263 -5.04 -15.51 3.82
CA ASP A 263 -5.61 -15.00 2.55
C ASP A 263 -5.02 -13.64 2.17
N THR A 264 -4.83 -12.77 3.17
CA THR A 264 -4.22 -11.45 2.96
C THR A 264 -2.74 -11.60 2.57
N ASN A 265 -2.01 -12.51 3.20
CA ASN A 265 -0.62 -12.78 2.86
C ASN A 265 -0.47 -13.37 1.45
N LEU A 266 -1.33 -14.32 1.06
CA LEU A 266 -1.31 -14.91 -0.29
C LEU A 266 -1.61 -13.86 -1.36
N LYS A 267 -2.63 -13.01 -1.16
CA LYS A 267 -2.93 -11.90 -2.07
C LYS A 267 -1.74 -10.95 -2.22
N ASN A 268 -1.08 -10.59 -1.12
CA ASN A 268 0.12 -9.76 -1.14
C ASN A 268 1.27 -10.41 -1.92
N PHE A 269 1.47 -11.72 -1.77
CA PHE A 269 2.49 -12.45 -2.52
C PHE A 269 2.24 -12.44 -4.04
N PHE A 270 1.00 -12.76 -4.46
CA PHE A 270 0.62 -12.71 -5.88
C PHE A 270 0.77 -11.31 -6.47
N LEU A 271 0.44 -10.29 -5.68
CA LEU A 271 0.61 -8.91 -6.08
C LEU A 271 2.09 -8.56 -6.31
N LEU A 272 2.98 -8.96 -5.41
CA LEU A 272 4.41 -8.74 -5.56
C LEU A 272 4.99 -9.45 -6.79
N ILE A 273 4.54 -10.68 -7.08
CA ILE A 273 4.92 -11.40 -8.30
C ILE A 273 4.43 -10.66 -9.55
N SER A 274 3.16 -10.27 -9.58
CA SER A 274 2.57 -9.54 -10.71
C SER A 274 3.32 -8.24 -10.97
N PHE A 275 3.59 -7.47 -9.90
CA PHE A 275 4.40 -6.27 -9.95
C PHE A 275 5.79 -6.52 -10.55
N LEU A 276 6.50 -7.56 -10.09
CA LEU A 276 7.83 -7.85 -10.60
C LEU A 276 7.82 -8.22 -12.09
N ILE A 277 6.86 -9.02 -12.53
CA ILE A 277 6.74 -9.39 -13.95
C ILE A 277 6.54 -8.14 -14.80
N ILE A 278 5.61 -7.27 -14.41
CA ILE A 278 5.34 -6.00 -15.11
C ILE A 278 6.60 -5.13 -15.11
N PHE A 279 7.25 -4.98 -13.97
CA PHE A 279 8.45 -4.17 -13.82
C PHE A 279 9.61 -4.65 -14.71
N LEU A 280 9.89 -5.96 -14.71
CA LEU A 280 10.96 -6.54 -15.54
C LEU A 280 10.66 -6.44 -17.04
N VAL A 281 9.40 -6.58 -17.44
CA VAL A 281 8.98 -6.41 -18.84
C VAL A 281 9.16 -4.96 -19.27
N LEU A 282 8.72 -3.99 -18.46
CA LEU A 282 8.92 -2.57 -18.74
C LEU A 282 10.40 -2.21 -18.82
N LEU A 283 11.22 -2.74 -17.90
CA LEU A 283 12.67 -2.55 -17.92
C LEU A 283 13.32 -3.14 -19.18
N LEU A 284 12.88 -4.33 -19.63
CA LEU A 284 13.38 -4.96 -20.85
C LEU A 284 13.06 -4.12 -22.09
N ILE A 285 11.83 -3.63 -22.21
CA ILE A 285 11.40 -2.78 -23.32
C ILE A 285 12.21 -1.48 -23.33
N TYR A 286 12.32 -0.82 -22.17
CA TYR A 286 13.08 0.41 -22.00
C TYR A 286 14.56 0.23 -22.38
N LEU A 287 15.21 -0.80 -21.87
CA LEU A 287 16.62 -1.07 -22.13
C LEU A 287 16.86 -1.38 -23.62
N THR A 288 15.96 -2.15 -24.24
CA THR A 288 16.06 -2.48 -25.68
C THR A 288 15.92 -1.23 -26.55
N ALA A 289 14.95 -0.36 -26.25
CA ALA A 289 14.76 0.89 -26.98
C ALA A 289 15.98 1.83 -26.83
N TYR A 290 16.50 1.97 -25.61
CA TYR A 290 17.69 2.77 -25.34
C TYR A 290 18.93 2.24 -26.06
N LEU A 291 19.18 0.93 -25.98
CA LEU A 291 20.35 0.31 -26.63
C LEU A 291 20.26 0.37 -28.15
N PHE A 292 19.06 0.18 -28.71
CA PHE A 292 18.84 0.35 -30.14
C PHE A 292 19.21 1.77 -30.59
N TYR A 293 18.72 2.80 -29.88
CA TYR A 293 19.11 4.19 -30.15
C TYR A 293 20.62 4.42 -30.02
N PHE A 294 21.26 3.83 -28.99
CA PHE A 294 22.70 3.95 -28.79
C PHE A 294 23.51 3.37 -29.95
N PHE A 295 23.10 2.21 -30.48
CA PHE A 295 23.77 1.58 -31.63
C PHE A 295 23.50 2.36 -32.93
N GLU A 296 22.26 2.78 -33.19
CA GLU A 296 21.92 3.51 -34.41
C GLU A 296 22.67 4.85 -34.51
N LYS A 297 22.57 5.69 -33.47
CA LYS A 297 23.20 7.02 -33.45
C LYS A 297 24.72 6.95 -33.60
N ARG A 298 25.36 5.89 -33.11
CA ARG A 298 26.83 5.82 -33.08
C ARG A 298 27.43 5.36 -34.39
N PHE A 299 26.73 4.50 -35.13
CA PHE A 299 27.26 3.84 -36.31
C PHE A 299 26.69 4.36 -37.63
N PHE A 300 25.46 4.90 -37.63
CA PHE A 300 24.82 5.41 -38.84
C PHE A 300 24.89 6.94 -38.97
N ASP A 301 25.05 7.72 -37.90
CA ASP A 301 25.24 9.18 -38.00
C ASP A 301 26.69 9.60 -38.39
N LYS A 302 27.58 8.64 -38.65
CA LYS A 302 28.99 8.89 -39.02
C LYS A 302 29.37 8.45 -40.45
N ILE A 303 28.38 8.10 -41.28
CA ILE A 303 28.54 7.82 -42.72
C ILE A 303 27.84 8.94 -43.48
#